data_AF-A0A8S0G371-F1
#
_entry.id   AF-A0A8S0G371-F1
#
_cell.length_a   1.000
_cell.length_b   1.000
_cell.length_c   1.000
_cell.angle_alpha   90.00
_cell.angle_beta   90.00
_cell.angle_gamma   90.00
#
_symmetry.space_group_name_H-M   'P 1'
#
loop_
_entity.id
_entity.type
_entity.pdbx_description
1 polymer ?
#
loop_
_entity_poly.entity_id
_entity_poly.type
_entity_poly.pdbx_seq_one_letter_code
_entity_poly.pdbx_strand_id
1 'polypeptide(L)'
;MGDNARFSLVATADDVADCDTLIYYWPKNKPEAQFQLMNLLSLLPVGTDIFVVGENRSGVRSAEQMLADYAPLNKVDSARRCGLYFGRLEKQPVFDANKFWGEYSVDGLTVKTLPGVFSRDGLDVGSQLFCSRR
;
A
#
# COMPACT_ATOMS: atom_id res chain seq x y z
N MET A 1 -18.03 -4.70 -15.94
CA MET A 1 -16.96 -4.94 -14.96
C MET A 1 -17.09 -6.40 -14.54
N GLY A 2 -16.37 -7.29 -15.24
CA GLY A 2 -16.47 -8.75 -15.04
C GLY A 2 -15.43 -9.28 -14.04
N ASP A 3 -15.08 -10.56 -14.16
CA ASP A 3 -14.19 -11.32 -13.25
C ASP A 3 -12.73 -10.81 -13.15
N ASN A 4 -12.36 -9.80 -13.94
CA ASN A 4 -11.05 -9.16 -13.94
C ASN A 4 -10.91 -8.09 -12.84
N ALA A 5 -12.00 -7.74 -12.15
CA ALA A 5 -11.97 -6.87 -10.99
C ALA A 5 -12.15 -7.69 -9.72
N ARG A 6 -11.18 -7.61 -8.80
CA ARG A 6 -11.13 -8.40 -7.57
C ARG A 6 -11.12 -7.47 -6.35
N PHE A 7 -11.79 -7.89 -5.27
CA PHE A 7 -11.80 -7.17 -4.01
C PHE A 7 -11.50 -8.14 -2.86
N SER A 8 -10.34 -7.96 -2.25
CA SER A 8 -9.85 -8.75 -1.12
C SER A 8 -8.85 -7.92 -0.32
N LEU A 9 -8.57 -8.35 0.93
CA LEU A 9 -7.56 -7.71 1.78
C LEU A 9 -6.13 -8.00 1.28
N VAL A 10 -5.90 -9.24 0.83
CA VAL A 10 -4.62 -9.74 0.35
C VAL A 10 -4.85 -10.27 -1.06
N ALA A 11 -3.90 -9.98 -1.94
CA ALA A 11 -3.96 -10.43 -3.31
C ALA A 11 -3.51 -11.89 -3.35
N THR A 12 -4.05 -12.65 -4.29
CA THR A 12 -3.67 -14.05 -4.49
C THR A 12 -2.90 -14.18 -5.81
N ALA A 13 -2.20 -15.31 -5.99
CA ALA A 13 -1.49 -15.58 -7.23
C ALA A 13 -2.43 -15.55 -8.45
N ASP A 14 -3.67 -16.01 -8.28
CA ASP A 14 -4.70 -16.00 -9.33
C ASP A 14 -5.14 -14.57 -9.70
N ASP A 15 -5.10 -13.63 -8.74
CA ASP A 15 -5.48 -12.23 -9.00
C ASP A 15 -4.45 -11.49 -9.87
N VAL A 16 -3.20 -11.96 -9.89
CA VAL A 16 -2.10 -11.38 -10.67
C VAL A 16 -1.59 -12.29 -11.79
N ALA A 17 -2.27 -13.41 -12.03
CA ALA A 17 -1.92 -14.34 -13.09
C ALA A 17 -1.93 -13.64 -14.45
N ASP A 18 -0.99 -14.02 -15.32
CA ASP A 18 -0.82 -13.50 -16.68
C ASP A 18 -0.65 -11.97 -16.80
N CYS A 19 -0.23 -11.31 -15.71
CA CYS A 19 0.08 -9.88 -15.71
C CYS A 19 1.59 -9.64 -15.84
N ASP A 20 2.00 -8.98 -16.92
CA ASP A 20 3.39 -8.55 -17.16
C ASP A 20 3.68 -7.12 -16.69
N THR A 21 2.64 -6.37 -16.34
CA THR A 21 2.71 -4.94 -16.01
C THR A 21 1.82 -4.61 -14.81
N LEU A 22 2.38 -3.95 -13.79
CA LEU A 22 1.66 -3.37 -12.66
C LEU A 22 1.56 -1.86 -12.82
N ILE A 23 0.33 -1.32 -12.79
CA ILE A 23 0.08 0.12 -12.66
C ILE A 23 -0.50 0.38 -11.27
N TYR A 24 0.32 0.97 -10.40
CA TYR A 24 -0.02 1.21 -9.01
C TYR A 24 -0.32 2.68 -8.73
N TYR A 25 -1.51 2.94 -8.23
CA TYR A 25 -1.93 4.27 -7.78
C TYR A 25 -1.53 4.47 -6.32
N TRP A 26 -0.63 5.43 -6.09
CA TRP A 26 -0.09 5.70 -4.77
C TRP A 26 -1.17 6.20 -3.80
N PRO A 27 -1.44 5.51 -2.67
CA PRO A 27 -2.44 5.93 -1.72
C PRO A 27 -1.94 7.13 -0.90
N LYS A 28 -2.85 7.78 -0.17
CA LYS A 28 -2.49 8.90 0.71
C LYS A 28 -1.69 8.48 1.94
N ASN A 29 -1.75 7.20 2.31
CA ASN A 29 -1.15 6.66 3.52
C ASN A 29 0.05 5.76 3.19
N LYS A 30 1.24 6.10 3.69
CA LYS A 30 2.49 5.39 3.38
C LYS A 30 2.50 3.93 3.88
N PRO A 31 2.08 3.63 5.12
CA PRO A 31 1.89 2.26 5.57
C PRO A 31 0.94 1.41 4.73
N GLU A 32 -0.13 2.00 4.20
CA GLU A 32 -1.04 1.30 3.28
C GLU A 32 -0.31 0.98 1.97
N ALA A 33 0.44 1.95 1.45
CA ALA A 33 1.26 1.73 0.25
C ALA A 33 2.25 0.58 0.43
N GLN A 34 2.94 0.55 1.58
CA GLN A 34 3.89 -0.51 1.89
C GLN A 34 3.22 -1.88 1.94
N PHE A 35 2.05 -1.99 2.60
CA PHE A 35 1.33 -3.25 2.67
C PHE A 35 0.92 -3.76 1.29
N GLN A 36 0.29 -2.90 0.48
CA GLN A 36 -0.20 -3.25 -0.85
C GLN A 36 0.95 -3.59 -1.81
N LEU A 37 2.03 -2.80 -1.82
CA LEU A 37 3.18 -3.05 -2.68
C LEU A 37 3.93 -4.32 -2.29
N MET A 38 4.18 -4.57 -1.00
CA MET A 38 4.85 -5.81 -0.58
C MET A 38 4.01 -7.04 -0.95
N ASN A 39 2.69 -6.97 -0.76
CA ASN A 39 1.75 -8.02 -1.15
C ASN A 39 1.83 -8.29 -2.67
N LEU A 40 1.61 -7.27 -3.50
CA LEU A 40 1.58 -7.42 -4.96
C LEU A 40 2.93 -7.86 -5.53
N LEU A 41 4.03 -7.22 -5.13
CA LEU A 41 5.36 -7.54 -5.64
C LEU A 41 5.84 -8.94 -5.22
N SER A 42 5.31 -9.48 -4.11
CA SER A 42 5.64 -10.86 -3.70
C SER A 42 5.02 -11.93 -4.60
N LEU A 43 4.01 -11.57 -5.39
CA LEU A 43 3.25 -12.49 -6.24
C LEU A 43 3.60 -12.32 -7.73
N LEU A 44 3.94 -11.10 -8.14
CA LEU A 44 4.28 -10.80 -9.53
C LEU A 44 5.61 -11.46 -9.94
N PRO A 45 5.73 -11.96 -11.18
CA PRO A 45 6.96 -12.58 -11.66
C PRO A 45 8.10 -11.57 -11.74
N VAL A 46 9.33 -12.04 -11.51
CA VAL A 46 10.53 -11.23 -11.76
C VAL A 46 10.57 -10.85 -13.24
N GLY A 47 10.82 -9.58 -13.52
CA GLY A 47 10.77 -9.01 -14.86
C GLY A 47 9.46 -8.31 -15.20
N THR A 48 8.47 -8.26 -14.31
CA THR A 48 7.25 -7.43 -14.47
C THR A 48 7.62 -5.95 -14.47
N ASP A 49 6.98 -5.18 -15.36
CA ASP A 49 7.10 -3.73 -15.44
C ASP A 49 6.24 -3.06 -14.36
N ILE A 50 6.83 -2.17 -13.56
CA ILE A 50 6.18 -1.52 -12.43
C ILE A 50 6.07 -0.03 -12.68
N PHE A 51 4.84 0.47 -12.78
CA PHE A 51 4.52 1.89 -12.84
C PHE A 51 3.90 2.35 -11.54
N VAL A 52 4.45 3.40 -10.95
CA VAL A 52 3.86 4.07 -9.78
C VAL A 52 3.43 5.47 -10.16
N VAL A 53 2.14 5.75 -10.01
CA VAL A 53 1.52 7.05 -10.29
C VAL A 53 0.93 7.63 -9.02
N GLY A 54 1.20 8.90 -8.74
CA GLY A 54 0.66 9.53 -7.54
C GLY A 54 0.91 11.02 -7.43
N GLU A 55 0.29 11.64 -6.44
CA GLU A 55 0.48 13.06 -6.14
C GLU A 55 1.71 13.30 -5.28
N ASN A 56 2.46 14.36 -5.58
CA ASN A 56 3.59 14.80 -4.77
C ASN A 56 3.19 15.10 -3.31
N ARG A 57 1.96 15.61 -3.11
CA ARG A 57 1.42 15.94 -1.77
C ARG A 57 1.10 14.69 -0.94
N SER A 58 0.82 13.57 -1.59
CA SER A 58 0.57 12.27 -0.97
C SER A 58 1.87 11.48 -0.70
N GLY A 59 3.03 12.08 -1.02
CA GLY A 59 4.33 11.49 -0.70
C GLY A 59 4.80 10.41 -1.67
N VAL A 60 4.30 10.40 -2.92
CA VAL A 60 4.68 9.41 -3.97
C VAL A 60 6.19 9.27 -4.18
N ARG A 61 6.98 10.32 -3.88
CA ARG A 61 8.45 10.28 -3.92
C ARG A 61 9.07 9.22 -3.02
N SER A 62 8.36 8.80 -1.97
CA SER A 62 8.79 7.71 -1.09
C SER A 62 8.82 6.35 -1.79
N ALA A 63 8.19 6.20 -2.96
CA ALA A 63 8.19 4.96 -3.73
C ALA A 63 9.62 4.54 -4.11
N GLU A 64 10.47 5.47 -4.55
CA GLU A 64 11.84 5.18 -4.95
C GLU A 64 12.63 4.50 -3.82
N GLN A 65 12.58 5.08 -2.62
CA GLN A 65 13.26 4.50 -1.45
C GLN A 65 12.61 3.18 -0.99
N MET A 66 11.28 3.07 -1.09
CA MET A 66 10.54 1.89 -0.64
C MET A 66 10.78 0.66 -1.53
N LEU A 67 10.95 0.87 -2.84
CA LEU A 67 11.16 -0.22 -3.81
C LEU A 67 12.63 -0.39 -4.22
N ALA A 68 13.57 0.39 -3.69
CA ALA A 68 14.98 0.38 -4.11
C ALA A 68 15.62 -1.03 -4.16
N ASP A 69 15.28 -1.90 -3.22
CA ASP A 69 15.85 -3.27 -3.12
C ASP A 69 15.10 -4.32 -3.97
N TYR A 70 13.94 -3.98 -4.54
CA TYR A 70 13.04 -4.92 -5.22
C TYR A 70 12.83 -4.57 -6.69
N ALA A 71 12.52 -3.31 -6.95
CA ALA A 71 12.27 -2.77 -8.28
C ALA A 71 12.79 -1.33 -8.32
N PRO A 72 14.09 -1.11 -8.66
CA PRO A 72 14.67 0.22 -8.72
C PRO A 72 13.85 1.14 -9.63
N LEU A 73 13.23 2.15 -9.04
CA LEU A 73 12.34 3.07 -9.75
C LEU A 73 13.13 4.26 -10.29
N ASN A 74 12.86 4.61 -11.54
CA ASN A 74 13.31 5.83 -12.19
C ASN A 74 12.11 6.75 -12.43
N LYS A 75 12.30 8.03 -12.17
CA LYS A 75 11.27 9.04 -12.47
C LYS A 75 11.17 9.26 -13.98
N VAL A 76 10.02 8.94 -14.57
CA VAL A 76 9.75 9.09 -16.00
C VAL A 76 9.27 10.48 -16.34
N ASP A 77 8.27 10.95 -15.61
CA ASP A 77 7.68 12.27 -15.82
C ASP A 77 7.13 12.83 -14.51
N SER A 78 7.01 14.15 -14.45
CA SER A 78 6.25 14.81 -13.41
C SER A 78 5.55 16.04 -13.97
N ALA A 79 4.22 16.01 -13.95
CA ALA A 79 3.43 17.23 -13.98
C ALA A 79 3.56 17.96 -12.63
N ARG A 80 3.19 19.26 -12.59
CA ARG A 80 3.36 20.12 -11.38
C ARG A 80 2.95 19.48 -10.05
N ARG A 81 1.94 18.61 -10.02
CA ARG A 81 1.43 17.97 -8.79
C ARG A 81 1.53 16.43 -8.78
N CYS A 82 1.95 15.80 -9.86
CA CYS A 82 1.97 14.34 -10.00
C CYS A 82 3.38 13.84 -10.32
N GLY A 83 3.71 12.63 -9.89
CA GLY A 83 4.92 11.91 -10.27
C GLY A 83 4.56 10.59 -10.91
N LEU A 84 5.25 10.26 -12.00
CA LEU A 84 5.22 8.96 -12.64
C LEU A 84 6.62 8.34 -12.52
N TYR A 85 6.65 7.13 -11.97
CA TYR A 85 7.86 6.36 -11.78
C TYR A 85 7.72 5.02 -12.50
N PHE A 86 8.83 4.53 -13.03
CA PHE A 86 8.92 3.26 -13.72
C PHE A 86 10.13 2.49 -13.24
N GLY A 87 9.96 1.20 -13.01
CA GLY A 87 11.06 0.27 -12.79
C GLY A 87 10.63 -1.12 -13.19
N ARG A 88 11.55 -2.07 -13.05
CA ARG A 88 11.29 -3.48 -13.34
C ARG A 88 11.53 -4.29 -12.08
N LEU A 89 10.65 -5.26 -11.82
CA LEU A 89 10.81 -6.12 -10.65
C LEU A 89 12.04 -7.02 -10.82
N GLU A 90 13.06 -6.80 -10.02
CA GLU A 90 14.30 -7.59 -10.02
C GLU A 90 14.27 -8.68 -8.95
N LYS A 91 13.57 -8.42 -7.84
CA LYS A 91 13.50 -9.32 -6.69
C LYS A 91 12.15 -9.24 -6.00
N GLN A 92 11.56 -10.40 -5.73
CA GLN A 92 10.32 -10.50 -4.95
C GLN A 92 10.59 -10.28 -3.45
N PRO A 93 9.83 -9.40 -2.77
CA PRO A 93 9.83 -9.32 -1.32
C PRO A 93 9.14 -10.55 -0.71
N VAL A 94 9.45 -10.85 0.55
CA VAL A 94 8.68 -11.79 1.36
C VAL A 94 7.56 -11.03 2.06
N PHE A 95 6.32 -11.38 1.74
CA PHE A 95 5.14 -10.77 2.36
C PHE A 95 4.46 -11.73 3.34
N ASP A 96 4.14 -11.21 4.52
CA ASP A 96 3.32 -11.90 5.53
C ASP A 96 2.35 -10.88 6.14
N ALA A 97 1.07 -11.00 5.79
CA ALA A 97 0.03 -10.09 6.25
C ALA A 97 -0.07 -10.06 7.78
N ASN A 98 0.29 -11.15 8.48
CA ASN A 98 0.17 -11.21 9.93
C ASN A 98 1.13 -10.25 10.65
N LYS A 99 2.26 -9.91 10.02
CA LYS A 99 3.25 -8.98 10.58
C LYS A 99 2.82 -7.53 10.55
N PHE A 100 1.74 -7.21 9.83
CA PHE A 100 1.25 -5.83 9.68
C PHE A 100 0.13 -5.47 10.66
N TRP A 101 -0.33 -6.42 11.48
CA TRP A 101 -1.26 -6.13 12.56
C TRP A 101 -0.61 -5.22 13.61
N GLY A 102 -1.27 -4.09 13.87
CA GLY A 102 -1.03 -3.28 15.05
C GLY A 102 -2.04 -3.65 16.15
N GLU A 103 -1.64 -3.44 17.40
CA GLU A 103 -2.50 -3.60 18.55
C GLU A 103 -2.25 -2.44 19.52
N TYR A 104 -3.31 -1.80 20.00
CA TYR A 104 -3.23 -0.80 21.06
C TYR A 104 -4.39 -0.97 22.04
N SER A 105 -4.18 -0.51 23.28
CA SER A 105 -5.21 -0.54 24.32
C SER A 105 -5.74 0.87 24.56
N VAL A 106 -7.05 1.03 24.64
CA VAL A 106 -7.72 2.27 25.01
C VAL A 106 -8.87 1.98 25.96
N ASP A 107 -8.91 2.64 27.12
CA ASP A 107 -9.96 2.51 28.13
C ASP A 107 -10.32 1.05 28.52
N GLY A 108 -9.31 0.18 28.55
CA GLY A 108 -9.47 -1.25 28.88
C GLY A 108 -9.91 -2.14 27.72
N LEU A 109 -10.02 -1.59 26.50
CA LEU A 109 -10.34 -2.32 25.28
C LEU A 109 -9.09 -2.51 24.42
N THR A 110 -8.85 -3.74 23.98
CA THR A 110 -7.80 -4.06 23.01
C THR A 110 -8.32 -3.87 21.59
N VAL A 111 -7.71 -2.95 20.84
CA VAL A 111 -8.05 -2.66 19.44
C VAL A 111 -6.97 -3.23 18.54
N LYS A 112 -7.37 -4.05 17.57
CA LYS A 112 -6.49 -4.58 16.52
C LYS A 112 -6.73 -3.83 15.21
N THR A 113 -5.65 -3.44 14.54
CA THR A 113 -5.69 -2.54 13.40
C THR A 113 -4.75 -2.99 12.28
N LEU A 114 -5.12 -2.69 11.04
CA LEU A 114 -4.33 -2.98 9.84
C LEU A 114 -4.04 -1.70 9.05
N PRO A 115 -2.99 -1.68 8.21
CA PRO A 115 -2.76 -0.56 7.30
C PRO A 115 -3.99 -0.26 6.43
N GLY A 116 -4.37 1.02 6.37
CA GLY A 116 -5.51 1.50 5.58
C GLY A 116 -6.77 1.84 6.39
N VAL A 117 -6.84 1.48 7.68
CA VAL A 117 -7.96 1.89 8.53
C VAL A 117 -7.76 3.29 9.15
N PHE A 118 -8.84 4.04 9.31
CA PHE A 118 -8.86 5.34 9.96
C PHE A 118 -8.51 5.21 11.46
N SER A 119 -7.83 6.21 12.05
CA SER A 119 -7.45 6.22 13.48
C SER A 119 -6.60 5.01 13.92
N ARG A 120 -5.55 4.72 13.14
CA ARG A 120 -4.64 3.60 13.41
C ARG A 120 -3.98 3.64 14.79
N ASP A 121 -3.66 4.83 15.29
CA ASP A 121 -2.76 4.99 16.44
C ASP A 121 -3.51 5.35 17.75
N GLY A 122 -4.85 5.35 17.75
CA GLY A 122 -5.61 5.70 18.95
C GLY A 122 -7.05 6.13 18.66
N LEU A 123 -7.84 6.25 19.73
CA LEU A 123 -9.21 6.77 19.65
C LEU A 123 -9.16 8.26 19.25
N ASP A 124 -9.78 8.60 18.12
CA ASP A 124 -9.82 9.98 17.65
C ASP A 124 -10.59 10.89 18.63
N VAL A 125 -10.19 12.15 18.68
CA VAL A 125 -10.79 13.17 19.58
C VAL A 125 -12.28 13.32 19.32
N GLY A 126 -12.74 13.18 18.06
CA GLY A 126 -14.17 13.17 17.74
C GLY A 126 -14.91 11.98 18.35
N SER A 127 -14.28 10.80 18.38
CA SER A 127 -14.84 9.61 19.04
C SER A 127 -14.85 9.76 20.57
N GLN A 128 -13.80 10.36 21.15
CA GLN A 128 -13.78 10.71 22.58
C GLN A 128 -14.90 11.68 22.95
N LEU A 129 -15.11 12.72 22.13
CA LEU A 129 -16.17 13.70 22.33
C LEU A 129 -17.58 13.09 22.20
N PHE A 130 -17.75 12.13 21.28
CA PHE A 130 -18.99 11.39 21.15
C PHE A 130 -19.25 10.51 22.37
N CYS A 131 -18.22 9.81 22.87
CA CYS A 131 -18.33 8.94 24.03
C CYS A 131 -18.48 9.71 25.36
N SER A 132 -17.97 10.94 25.47
CA SER A 132 -18.07 11.77 26.69
C SER A 132 -19.42 12.50 26.85
N ARG A 133 -20.29 12.46 25.84
CA ARG A 133 -21.64 13.02 25.88
C ARG A 133 -22.71 12.02 26.35
N ARG A 134 -22.33 10.95 27.04
CA ARG A 134 -23.26 10.06 27.76
C ARG A 134 -23.33 10.41 29.23
#